data_AF-A0A5B6W5X1-F1
#
_entry.id   AF-A0A5B6W5X1-F1
#
_cell.length_a   1.000
_cell.length_b   1.000
_cell.length_c   1.000
_cell.angle_alpha   90.00
_cell.angle_beta   90.00
_cell.angle_gamma   90.00
#
_symmetry.space_group_name_H-M   'P 1'
#
loop_
_entity.id
_entity.type
_entity.pdbx_description
1 polymer ?
#
loop_
_entity_poly.entity_id
_entity_poly.type
_entity_poly.pdbx_seq_one_letter_code
_entity_poly.pdbx_strand_id
1 'polypeptide(L)'
;MHYNNFTHVRNLYRMSGCLAVSLEGRRGGLAMLWKEGVDVSIQNYSSHYIDSLSQNSIRFTRFYSHVYPNLRSRSWDILRIMRSMVKED
;
A
#
# COMPACT_ATOMS: atom_id res chain seq x y z
N MET A 1 19.74 -8.98 3.90
CA MET A 1 18.72 -9.12 2.84
C MET A 1 17.73 -10.19 3.30
N HIS A 2 16.55 -9.80 3.79
CA HIS A 2 15.55 -10.75 4.26
C HIS A 2 14.80 -11.32 3.05
N TYR A 3 14.87 -12.64 2.87
CA TYR A 3 14.18 -13.35 1.79
C TYR A 3 12.65 -13.11 1.87
N ASN A 4 12.08 -12.71 0.73
CA ASN A 4 10.68 -12.37 0.54
C ASN A 4 9.75 -13.54 0.86
N ASN A 5 9.15 -13.54 2.05
CA ASN A 5 8.08 -14.48 2.45
C ASN A 5 6.79 -14.31 1.62
N PHE A 6 6.69 -13.26 0.80
CA PHE A 6 5.50 -12.98 0.00
C PHE A 6 5.32 -13.91 -1.19
N THR A 7 6.38 -14.52 -1.72
CA THR A 7 6.25 -15.49 -2.82
C THR A 7 5.46 -16.72 -2.37
N HIS A 8 5.69 -17.20 -1.14
CA HIS A 8 4.95 -18.34 -0.61
C HIS A 8 3.46 -18.00 -0.41
N VAL A 9 3.16 -16.86 0.21
CA VAL A 9 1.78 -16.38 0.40
C VAL A 9 1.09 -16.17 -0.95
N ARG A 10 1.78 -15.55 -1.92
CA ARG A 10 1.27 -15.31 -3.26
C ARG A 10 0.92 -16.63 -3.96
N ASN A 11 1.78 -17.64 -3.87
CA ASN A 11 1.54 -18.93 -4.50
C ASN A 11 0.41 -19.71 -3.80
N LEU A 12 0.44 -19.77 -2.47
CA LEU A 12 -0.55 -20.49 -1.65
C LEU A 12 -1.96 -19.97 -1.93
N TYR A 13 -2.11 -18.64 -2.00
CA TYR A 13 -3.39 -18.00 -2.24
C TYR A 13 -3.63 -17.66 -3.72
N ARG A 14 -2.82 -18.16 -4.68
CA ARG A 14 -3.00 -17.90 -6.12
C ARG A 14 -3.21 -16.41 -6.44
N MET A 15 -2.33 -15.56 -5.93
CA MET A 15 -2.34 -14.12 -6.19
C MET A 15 -1.45 -13.84 -7.41
N SER A 16 -1.95 -13.08 -8.39
CA SER A 16 -1.22 -12.80 -9.64
C SER A 16 -0.18 -11.69 -9.44
N GLY A 17 -0.50 -10.71 -8.61
CA GLY A 17 0.38 -9.57 -8.33
C GLY A 17 0.50 -9.27 -6.84
N CYS A 18 1.58 -8.57 -6.49
CA CYS A 18 1.91 -8.19 -5.14
C CYS A 18 2.85 -6.97 -5.13
N LEU A 19 2.61 -6.04 -4.22
CA LEU A 19 3.55 -5.00 -3.82
C LEU A 19 3.77 -5.11 -2.30
N ALA A 20 5.02 -5.26 -1.88
CA ALA A 20 5.40 -5.25 -0.48
C ALA A 20 6.39 -4.11 -0.24
N VAL A 21 6.11 -3.28 0.75
CA VAL A 21 6.96 -2.16 1.16
C VAL A 21 7.36 -2.36 2.61
N SER A 22 8.67 -2.38 2.86
CA SER A 22 9.21 -2.52 4.20
C SER A 22 9.16 -1.18 4.94
N LEU A 23 8.79 -1.18 6.22
CA LEU A 23 9.05 -0.04 7.07
C LEU A 23 10.54 -0.08 7.46
N GLU A 24 11.21 1.08 7.50
CA GLU A 24 12.57 1.13 8.03
C GLU A 24 12.61 0.66 9.49
N GLY A 25 13.53 -0.26 9.80
CA GLY A 25 13.70 -0.85 11.14
C GLY A 25 13.00 -2.20 11.33
N ARG A 26 12.62 -2.53 12.57
CA ARG A 26 12.05 -3.85 12.97
C ARG A 26 10.52 -3.90 13.01
N ARG A 27 9.81 -2.91 12.46
CA ARG A 27 8.37 -2.68 12.71
C ARG A 27 7.42 -3.23 11.63
N GLY A 28 7.85 -4.24 10.87
CA GLY A 28 7.01 -4.87 9.84
C GLY A 28 6.97 -4.08 8.53
N GLY A 29 5.86 -4.18 7.80
CA GLY A 29 5.70 -3.54 6.49
C GLY A 29 4.26 -3.58 5.98
N LEU A 30 4.05 -2.95 4.83
CA LEU A 30 2.80 -2.97 4.09
C LEU A 30 2.89 -3.99 2.96
N ALA A 31 1.81 -4.72 2.72
CA ALA A 31 1.69 -5.55 1.54
C ALA A 31 0.31 -5.39 0.92
N MET A 32 0.28 -5.37 -0.39
CA MET A 32 -0.93 -5.42 -1.19
C MET A 32 -0.79 -6.57 -2.17
N LEU A 33 -1.78 -7.45 -2.21
CA LEU A 33 -1.83 -8.59 -3.12
C LEU A 33 -3.16 -8.54 -3.87
N TRP A 34 -3.15 -8.93 -5.14
CA TRP A 34 -4.36 -9.01 -5.94
C TRP A 34 -4.40 -10.28 -6.80
N LYS A 35 -5.62 -10.65 -7.17
CA LYS A 35 -5.92 -11.87 -7.93
C LYS A 35 -5.74 -11.63 -9.43
N GLU A 36 -5.60 -12.74 -10.16
CA GLU A 36 -5.67 -12.71 -11.61
C GLU A 36 -7.02 -12.15 -12.07
N GLY A 37 -7.00 -11.36 -13.16
CA GLY A 37 -8.17 -10.64 -13.65
C GLY A 37 -8.49 -9.34 -12.90
N VAL A 38 -7.82 -9.05 -11.77
CA VAL A 38 -7.87 -7.73 -11.13
C VAL A 38 -6.70 -6.92 -11.64
N ASP A 39 -6.97 -5.98 -12.53
CA ASP A 39 -5.95 -5.01 -12.93
C ASP A 39 -5.82 -3.92 -11.87
N VAL A 40 -4.59 -3.71 -11.42
CA VAL A 40 -4.22 -2.79 -10.35
C VAL A 40 -3.06 -1.97 -10.84
N SER A 41 -3.28 -0.67 -10.94
CA SER A 41 -2.25 0.32 -11.22
C SER A 41 -1.81 0.99 -9.91
N ILE A 42 -0.56 0.78 -9.53
CA ILE A 42 0.04 1.45 -8.37
C ILE A 42 0.28 2.91 -8.73
N GLN A 43 -0.38 3.82 -8.00
CA GLN A 43 -0.26 5.26 -8.22
C GLN A 43 0.95 5.81 -7.49
N ASN A 44 1.13 5.42 -6.23
CA ASN A 44 2.25 5.85 -5.40
C ASN A 44 2.44 4.91 -4.20
N TYR A 45 3.63 4.87 -3.64
CA TYR A 45 3.90 4.16 -2.40
C TYR A 45 5.06 4.77 -1.63
N SER A 46 5.06 4.55 -0.32
CA SER A 46 6.18 4.84 0.58
C SER A 46 6.25 3.77 1.66
N SER A 47 7.23 3.86 2.55
CA SER A 47 7.27 3.00 3.74
C SER A 47 5.99 3.03 4.58
N HIS A 48 5.21 4.12 4.51
CA HIS A 48 4.02 4.34 5.34
C HIS A 48 2.69 4.11 4.61
N TYR A 49 2.69 4.00 3.28
CA TYR A 49 1.46 3.80 2.52
C TYR A 49 1.66 3.11 1.18
N ILE A 50 0.59 2.49 0.68
CA ILE A 50 0.45 2.03 -0.70
C ILE A 50 -0.83 2.64 -1.25
N ASP A 51 -0.76 3.23 -2.44
CA ASP A 51 -1.91 3.78 -3.14
C ASP A 51 -2.03 3.18 -4.53
N SER A 52 -3.25 2.77 -4.88
CA SER A 52 -3.51 2.04 -6.12
C SER A 52 -4.91 2.30 -6.64
N LEU A 53 -5.07 2.15 -7.94
CA LEU A 53 -6.34 2.26 -8.65
C LEU A 53 -6.58 0.95 -9.40
N SER A 54 -7.79 0.42 -9.26
CA SER A 54 -8.23 -0.73 -10.07
C SER A 54 -8.99 -0.27 -11.32
N GLN A 55 -9.08 -1.15 -12.32
CA GLN A 55 -9.85 -0.90 -13.55
C GLN A 55 -11.30 -0.45 -13.31
N ASN A 56 -11.93 -0.87 -12.22
CA ASN A 56 -13.31 -0.49 -11.89
C ASN A 56 -13.42 0.88 -11.21
N SER A 57 -12.38 1.72 -11.36
CA SER A 57 -12.23 3.02 -10.70
C SER A 57 -12.29 2.95 -9.17
N ILE A 58 -12.07 1.77 -8.58
CA ILE A 58 -11.95 1.62 -7.12
C ILE A 58 -10.51 1.93 -6.74
N ARG A 59 -10.32 2.98 -5.94
CA ARG A 59 -9.03 3.34 -5.34
C ARG A 59 -8.85 2.64 -4.01
N PHE A 60 -7.71 1.99 -3.83
CA PHE A 60 -7.29 1.39 -2.57
C PHE A 60 -6.05 2.11 -2.04
N THR A 61 -6.21 2.70 -0.86
CA THR A 61 -5.10 3.31 -0.11
C THR A 61 -4.91 2.55 1.19
N ARG A 62 -3.78 1.85 1.32
CA ARG A 62 -3.37 1.21 2.58
C ARG A 62 -2.39 2.13 3.28
N PHE A 63 -2.61 2.42 4.56
CA PHE A 63 -1.85 3.43 5.30
C PHE A 63 -1.52 2.97 6.73
N TYR A 64 -0.33 3.32 7.23
CA TYR A 64 0.04 3.23 8.64
C TYR A 64 0.22 4.62 9.24
N SER A 65 -0.43 4.88 10.38
CA SER A 65 -0.22 6.09 11.15
C SER A 65 1.14 6.10 11.84
N HIS A 66 1.65 7.31 12.09
CA HIS A 66 2.92 7.46 12.80
C HIS A 66 2.80 6.89 14.22
N VAL A 67 3.80 6.09 14.62
CA VAL A 67 3.79 5.44 15.94
C VAL A 67 3.86 6.45 17.10
N TYR A 68 4.43 7.63 16.86
CA TYR A 68 4.52 8.69 17.87
C TYR A 68 3.27 9.59 17.83
N PRO A 69 2.53 9.75 18.95
CA PRO A 69 1.28 10.50 18.98
C PRO A 69 1.39 11.94 18.47
N ASN A 70 2.49 12.63 18.78
CA ASN A 70 2.77 14.01 18.35
C ASN A 70 2.94 14.16 16.83
N LEU A 71 3.17 13.07 16.09
CA LEU A 71 3.32 13.07 14.64
C LEU A 71 2.09 12.52 13.90
N ARG A 72 1.03 12.14 14.63
CA ARG A 72 -0.22 11.65 14.01
C ARG A 72 -0.92 12.71 13.17
N SER A 73 -0.76 14.00 13.49
CA SER A 73 -1.27 15.08 12.63
C SER A 73 -0.67 15.00 11.23
N ARG A 74 0.63 14.74 11.10
CA ARG A 74 1.30 14.57 9.81
C ARG A 74 0.74 13.39 9.01
N SER A 75 0.35 12.31 9.70
CA SER A 75 -0.33 11.18 9.05
C SER A 75 -1.64 11.60 8.39
N TRP A 76 -2.42 12.45 9.05
CA TRP A 76 -3.65 13.01 8.48
C TRP A 76 -3.37 13.98 7.34
N ASP A 77 -2.31 14.78 7.44
CA ASP A 77 -1.91 15.69 6.36
C ASP A 77 -1.57 14.91 5.09
N ILE A 78 -0.83 13.80 5.21
CA ILE A 78 -0.53 12.89 4.10
C ILE A 78 -1.83 12.36 3.48
N LEU A 79 -2.78 11.88 4.28
CA LEU A 79 -4.07 11.40 3.76
C LEU A 79 -4.85 12.49 3.02
N ARG A 80 -4.81 13.75 3.50
CA ARG A 80 -5.45 14.88 2.80
C ARG A 80 -4.78 15.17 1.46
N ILE A 81 -3.45 15.17 1.40
CA ILE A 81 -2.69 15.34 0.15
C ILE A 81 -3.02 14.19 -0.81
N MET A 82 -3.05 12.95 -0.33
CA MET A 82 -3.40 11.80 -1.14
C MET A 82 -4.82 11.90 -1.72
N ARG A 83 -5.77 12.40 -0.93
CA ARG A 83 -7.12 12.70 -1.41
C ARG A 83 -7.11 13.80 -2.47
N SER A 84 -6.35 14.87 -2.30
CA SER A 84 -6.30 15.97 -3.28
C SER A 84 -5.54 15.62 -4.57
N MET A 85 -4.73 14.57 -4.55
CA MET A 85 -4.05 14.05 -5.75
C MET A 85 -4.99 13.23 -6.66
N VAL A 86 -6.25 13.02 -6.27
CA VAL A 86 -7.28 12.46 -7.16
C VAL A 86 -7.73 13.55 -8.12
N LYS A 87 -7.60 13.29 -9.41
CA LYS A 87 -8.41 14.00 -10.40
C LYS A 87 -9.80 13.39 -10.35
N GLU A 88 -10.78 14.16 -9.88
CA GLU A 88 -12.18 13.82 -10.08
C GLU A 88 -12.48 14.11 -11.56
N ASP A 89 -12.85 13.07 -12.31
CA ASP A 89 -13.35 13.19 -13.68
C ASP A 89 -14.83 13.64 -13.67
#